data_AF-A0A5B9W9P1-F1
#
_entry.id   AF-A0A5B9W9P1-F1
#
_cell.length_a   1.000
_cell.length_b   1.000
_cell.length_c   1.000
_cell.angle_alpha   90.00
_cell.angle_beta   90.00
_cell.angle_gamma   90.00
#
_symmetry.space_group_name_H-M   'P 1'
#
loop_
_entity.id
_entity.type
_entity.pdbx_description
1 polymer ?
#
loop_
_entity_poly.entity_id
_entity_poly.type
_entity_poly.pdbx_seq_one_letter_code
_entity_poly.pdbx_strand_id
1 'polypeptide(L)'
;MICVTIGRGRHSSLIEEWQAAAKAGADLAELRVDCLRRDPDLKRILAERPTPIVFTARRGPDGGLWRGNEEKRLQLLREAIALGVEYVDLEHDVAGKIRRFGKTKRIVSYHNLKNTPADIQDVVEECEKLDPDIIKIATNAPTLADASRVLRLGETGKFPTIPIAMGESGVFTRIFGAKFGSPFTYAGFNPERVFAVGMPQFGELKNDYNYRRIDDRTEIYGVIGDPIGHSLSPAIHNAAFRELGLNKVLVPFQVPQGGLESFLTDTTWLGLKGFSVTIPHKEAIIPLLQQKENAVERTGACNTVVVDAEGRRCGFNTDYRAAMDSLEVGMGSVEGSDGPSPLVDKQVLVLGAGGVARSIARGLSRRGAHVTICNRHDERSTALAEEVGCRMVTWSQRATVIADVIVNCTPVGMHPNVDDTPLPPSAFQRTGIIVFDTVYHPEHTMLLKLARERQAVAISGVDMFLRQAALQFKLYTGQDAPLDVMRATLKRKLGPLRED
;
A
#
# COMPACT_ATOMS: atom_id res chain seq x y z
N MET A 1 1.72 -19.58 -4.96
CA MET A 1 1.52 -19.32 -6.41
C MET A 1 0.56 -18.13 -6.60
N ILE A 2 0.51 -17.52 -7.78
CA ILE A 2 -0.44 -16.44 -8.12
C ILE A 2 -1.44 -16.96 -9.15
N CYS A 3 -2.73 -16.96 -8.78
CA CYS A 3 -3.85 -17.36 -9.62
C CYS A 3 -4.51 -16.11 -10.23
N VAL A 4 -4.46 -15.96 -11.55
CA VAL A 4 -5.15 -14.84 -12.23
C VAL A 4 -6.63 -15.16 -12.44
N THR A 5 -7.52 -14.26 -12.02
CA THR A 5 -8.97 -14.44 -12.26
C THR A 5 -9.33 -13.89 -13.64
N ILE A 6 -9.89 -14.74 -14.49
CA ILE A 6 -10.24 -14.44 -15.88
C ILE A 6 -11.73 -14.69 -16.10
N GLY A 7 -12.41 -13.67 -16.60
CA GLY A 7 -13.85 -13.71 -16.88
C GLY A 7 -14.20 -12.82 -18.05
N ARG A 8 -14.64 -13.43 -19.16
CA ARG A 8 -15.01 -12.75 -20.40
C ARG A 8 -16.35 -13.26 -20.90
N GLY A 9 -17.05 -12.40 -21.66
CA GLY A 9 -18.38 -12.71 -22.20
C GLY A 9 -18.39 -13.67 -23.39
N ARG A 10 -17.25 -13.91 -24.04
CA ARG A 10 -17.08 -14.78 -25.21
C ARG A 10 -15.94 -15.77 -24.95
N HIS A 11 -16.08 -17.00 -25.46
CA HIS A 11 -15.06 -18.04 -25.33
C HIS A 11 -13.71 -17.62 -25.90
N SER A 12 -13.68 -16.97 -27.08
CA SER A 12 -12.42 -16.54 -27.71
C SER A 12 -11.67 -15.52 -26.85
N SER A 13 -12.35 -14.49 -26.36
CA SER A 13 -11.72 -13.48 -25.50
C SER A 13 -11.26 -14.04 -24.15
N LEU A 14 -11.96 -15.06 -23.62
CA LEU A 14 -11.52 -15.77 -22.41
C LEU A 14 -10.20 -16.52 -22.66
N ILE A 15 -10.11 -17.23 -23.78
CA ILE A 15 -8.91 -17.98 -24.18
C ILE A 15 -7.74 -17.01 -24.46
N GLU A 16 -7.98 -15.93 -25.19
CA GLU A 16 -6.97 -14.90 -25.51
C GLU A 16 -6.38 -14.26 -24.24
N GLU A 17 -7.24 -13.87 -23.28
CA GLU A 17 -6.78 -13.30 -22.00
C GLU A 17 -6.01 -14.33 -21.17
N TRP A 18 -6.42 -15.61 -21.21
CA TRP A 18 -5.70 -16.68 -20.51
C TRP A 18 -4.33 -16.96 -21.11
N GLN A 19 -4.21 -17.00 -22.43
CA GLN A 19 -2.92 -17.09 -23.12
C GLN A 19 -2.02 -15.88 -22.78
N ALA A 20 -2.59 -14.67 -22.74
CA ALA A 20 -1.85 -13.46 -22.37
C ALA A 20 -1.33 -13.53 -20.92
N ALA A 21 -2.16 -13.98 -19.98
CA ALA A 21 -1.75 -14.13 -18.59
C ALA A 21 -0.69 -15.23 -18.40
N ALA A 22 -0.81 -16.34 -19.12
CA ALA A 22 0.22 -17.39 -19.15
C ALA A 22 1.55 -16.84 -19.68
N LYS A 23 1.52 -16.07 -20.77
CA LYS A 23 2.71 -15.41 -21.33
C LYS A 23 3.32 -14.39 -20.37
N ALA A 24 2.51 -13.70 -19.57
CA ALA A 24 2.97 -12.81 -18.49
C ALA A 24 3.58 -13.58 -17.30
N GLY A 25 3.44 -14.90 -17.28
CA GLY A 25 3.98 -15.81 -16.28
C GLY A 25 3.04 -16.05 -15.11
N ALA A 26 1.72 -16.09 -15.31
CA ALA A 26 0.78 -16.54 -14.29
C ALA A 26 1.02 -18.02 -13.93
N ASP A 27 0.91 -18.36 -12.64
CA ASP A 27 1.14 -19.74 -12.18
C ASP A 27 -0.12 -20.61 -12.38
N LEU A 28 -1.30 -20.02 -12.17
CA LEU A 28 -2.61 -20.63 -12.42
C LEU A 28 -3.58 -19.59 -12.99
N ALA A 29 -4.66 -20.05 -13.61
CA ALA A 29 -5.79 -19.21 -13.99
C ALA A 29 -7.11 -19.72 -13.37
N GLU A 30 -7.87 -18.83 -12.73
CA GLU A 30 -9.27 -19.07 -12.39
C GLU A 30 -10.13 -18.68 -13.58
N LEU A 31 -10.82 -19.66 -14.18
CA LEU A 31 -11.74 -19.42 -15.28
C LEU A 31 -13.16 -19.26 -14.73
N ARG A 32 -13.64 -18.01 -14.72
CA ARG A 32 -15.00 -17.61 -14.32
C ARG A 32 -15.97 -17.83 -15.47
N VAL A 33 -16.35 -19.08 -15.72
CA VAL A 33 -17.28 -19.45 -16.80
C VAL A 33 -18.67 -18.86 -16.61
N ASP A 34 -19.02 -18.47 -15.38
CA ASP A 34 -20.24 -17.73 -15.07
C ASP A 34 -20.30 -16.34 -15.74
N CYS A 35 -19.17 -15.81 -16.22
CA CYS A 35 -19.12 -14.55 -16.97
C CYS A 35 -19.49 -14.68 -18.46
N LEU A 36 -19.56 -15.90 -19.00
CA LEU A 36 -19.87 -16.13 -20.42
C LEU A 36 -21.33 -15.77 -20.72
N ARG A 37 -21.57 -15.13 -21.87
CA ARG A 37 -22.92 -14.75 -22.32
C ARG A 37 -23.69 -15.91 -22.97
N ARG A 38 -22.98 -16.95 -23.39
CA ARG A 38 -23.51 -18.17 -24.02
C ARG A 38 -23.09 -19.36 -23.19
N ASP A 39 -23.74 -20.49 -23.43
CA ASP A 39 -23.39 -21.74 -22.77
C ASP A 39 -21.90 -22.07 -22.94
N PRO A 40 -21.19 -22.41 -21.85
CA PRO A 40 -19.79 -22.78 -21.91
C PRO A 40 -19.58 -24.03 -22.78
N ASP A 41 -18.61 -23.97 -23.69
CA ASP A 41 -18.15 -25.10 -24.48
C ASP A 41 -16.80 -25.49 -23.88
N LEU A 42 -16.84 -26.45 -22.94
CA LEU A 42 -15.67 -26.78 -22.14
C LEU A 42 -14.58 -27.46 -22.97
N LYS A 43 -14.95 -28.26 -23.97
CA LYS A 43 -13.97 -28.88 -24.88
C LYS A 43 -13.20 -27.84 -25.66
N ARG A 44 -13.87 -26.78 -26.12
CA ARG A 44 -13.23 -25.65 -26.79
C ARG A 44 -12.36 -24.84 -25.83
N ILE A 45 -12.88 -24.47 -24.66
CA ILE A 45 -12.15 -23.63 -23.69
C ILE A 45 -10.90 -24.35 -23.18
N LEU A 46 -11.02 -25.64 -22.88
CA LEU A 46 -9.97 -26.45 -22.25
C LEU A 46 -9.09 -27.19 -23.26
N ALA A 47 -9.06 -26.78 -24.52
CA ALA A 47 -8.28 -27.47 -25.55
C ALA A 47 -6.75 -27.29 -25.37
N GLU A 48 -6.30 -26.06 -25.10
CA GLU A 48 -4.86 -25.73 -25.07
C GLU A 48 -4.23 -25.67 -23.67
N ARG A 49 -5.04 -25.34 -22.65
CA ARG A 49 -4.65 -25.32 -21.21
C ARG A 49 -3.26 -24.73 -20.92
N PRO A 50 -3.00 -23.45 -21.24
CA PRO A 50 -1.68 -22.85 -21.09
C PRO A 50 -1.17 -22.74 -19.64
N THR A 51 -2.04 -22.88 -18.64
CA THR A 51 -1.67 -23.01 -17.21
C THR A 51 -2.60 -24.03 -16.50
N PRO A 52 -2.24 -24.51 -15.30
CA PRO A 52 -3.19 -25.12 -14.38
C PRO A 52 -4.43 -24.23 -14.14
N ILE A 53 -5.58 -24.87 -13.90
CA ILE A 53 -6.88 -24.21 -13.89
C ILE A 53 -7.57 -24.35 -12.53
N VAL A 54 -8.14 -23.24 -12.07
CA VAL A 54 -9.24 -23.24 -11.10
C VAL A 54 -10.55 -23.02 -11.85
N PHE A 55 -11.33 -24.08 -12.03
CA PHE A 55 -12.61 -24.00 -12.72
C PHE A 55 -13.70 -23.50 -11.76
N THR A 56 -14.31 -22.35 -12.08
CA THR A 56 -15.28 -21.68 -11.21
C THR A 56 -16.55 -21.30 -11.98
N ALA A 57 -17.70 -21.78 -11.52
CA ALA A 57 -19.03 -21.35 -11.98
C ALA A 57 -19.81 -20.73 -10.82
N ARG A 58 -19.51 -19.46 -10.50
CA ARG A 58 -19.97 -18.80 -9.27
C ARG A 58 -21.42 -18.32 -9.39
N ARG A 59 -22.23 -18.52 -8.34
CA ARG A 59 -23.62 -18.02 -8.25
C ARG A 59 -23.67 -16.54 -7.88
N GLY A 60 -24.74 -15.85 -8.26
CA GLY A 60 -24.98 -14.44 -7.92
C GLY A 60 -24.81 -14.10 -6.43
N PRO A 61 -25.47 -14.83 -5.50
CA PRO A 61 -25.32 -14.59 -4.05
C PRO A 61 -23.88 -14.70 -3.52
N ASP A 62 -23.01 -15.45 -4.21
CA ASP A 62 -21.61 -15.68 -3.85
C ASP A 62 -20.63 -14.77 -4.63
N GLY A 63 -21.13 -13.73 -5.31
CA GLY A 63 -20.29 -12.79 -6.09
C GLY A 63 -20.08 -13.20 -7.55
N GLY A 64 -20.94 -14.08 -8.04
CA GLY A 64 -20.94 -14.64 -9.38
C GLY A 64 -21.85 -13.93 -10.37
N LEU A 65 -21.77 -14.37 -11.63
CA LEU A 65 -22.66 -13.93 -12.71
C LEU A 65 -23.49 -15.08 -13.30
N TRP A 66 -23.55 -16.25 -12.64
CA TRP A 66 -24.33 -17.38 -13.15
C TRP A 66 -25.82 -17.05 -13.19
N ARG A 67 -26.44 -17.26 -14.36
CA ARG A 67 -27.86 -16.96 -14.62
C ARG A 67 -28.70 -18.20 -14.97
N GLY A 68 -28.06 -19.37 -15.09
CA GLY A 68 -28.75 -20.63 -15.39
C GLY A 68 -29.41 -21.24 -14.16
N ASN A 69 -30.08 -22.38 -14.34
CA ASN A 69 -30.55 -23.17 -13.19
C ASN A 69 -29.40 -23.91 -12.51
N GLU A 70 -29.63 -24.33 -11.27
CA GLU A 70 -28.61 -24.97 -10.43
C GLU A 70 -28.18 -26.34 -10.96
N GLU A 71 -29.10 -27.13 -11.49
CA GLU A 71 -28.80 -28.45 -12.05
C GLU A 71 -27.79 -28.37 -13.21
N LYS A 72 -27.99 -27.42 -14.12
CA LYS A 72 -27.07 -27.14 -15.24
C LYS A 72 -25.70 -26.68 -14.73
N ARG A 73 -25.66 -25.89 -13.66
CA ARG A 73 -24.40 -25.44 -13.03
C ARG A 73 -23.62 -26.61 -12.45
N LEU A 74 -24.29 -27.48 -11.69
CA LEU A 74 -23.69 -28.68 -11.12
C LEU A 74 -23.24 -29.66 -12.20
N GLN A 75 -24.00 -29.78 -13.29
CA GLN A 75 -23.59 -30.58 -14.45
C GLN A 75 -22.31 -30.03 -15.09
N LEU A 76 -22.19 -28.71 -15.24
CA LEU A 76 -21.00 -28.06 -15.76
C LEU A 76 -19.76 -28.31 -14.88
N LEU A 77 -19.93 -28.25 -13.55
CA LEU A 77 -18.86 -28.58 -12.60
C LEU A 77 -18.42 -30.05 -12.73
N ARG A 78 -19.37 -30.98 -12.85
CA ARG A 78 -19.08 -32.42 -13.08
C ARG A 78 -18.38 -32.65 -14.41
N GLU A 79 -18.81 -31.96 -15.47
CA GLU A 79 -18.17 -32.05 -16.79
C GLU A 79 -16.72 -31.56 -16.73
N ALA A 80 -16.45 -30.42 -16.09
CA ALA A 80 -15.09 -29.93 -15.90
C ALA A 80 -14.20 -30.92 -15.13
N ILE A 81 -14.73 -31.54 -14.08
CA ILE A 81 -14.05 -32.61 -13.33
C ILE A 81 -13.76 -33.81 -14.24
N ALA A 82 -14.72 -34.24 -15.06
CA ALA A 82 -14.53 -35.35 -16.00
C ALA A 82 -13.49 -35.04 -17.09
N LEU A 83 -13.36 -33.78 -17.49
CA LEU A 83 -12.32 -33.27 -18.40
C LEU A 83 -10.96 -33.06 -17.70
N GLY A 84 -10.87 -33.35 -16.39
CA GLY A 84 -9.61 -33.38 -15.65
C GLY A 84 -9.01 -31.99 -15.40
N VAL A 85 -9.81 -30.98 -15.06
CA VAL A 85 -9.30 -29.70 -14.52
C VAL A 85 -8.45 -29.92 -13.27
N GLU A 86 -7.41 -29.13 -13.04
CA GLU A 86 -6.53 -29.30 -11.86
C GLU A 86 -7.28 -29.02 -10.57
N TYR A 87 -8.07 -27.95 -10.55
CA TYR A 87 -8.90 -27.55 -9.43
C TYR A 87 -10.33 -27.24 -9.88
N VAL A 88 -11.30 -27.61 -9.06
CA VAL A 88 -12.69 -27.18 -9.17
C VAL A 88 -13.09 -26.44 -7.89
N ASP A 89 -13.69 -25.26 -8.04
CA ASP A 89 -14.19 -24.46 -6.91
C ASP A 89 -15.68 -24.76 -6.69
N LEU A 90 -15.99 -25.30 -5.51
CA LEU A 90 -17.31 -25.75 -5.09
C LEU A 90 -17.75 -24.95 -3.87
N GLU A 91 -18.90 -24.29 -3.93
CA GLU A 91 -19.44 -23.64 -2.74
C GLU A 91 -19.78 -24.68 -1.66
N HIS A 92 -19.52 -24.34 -0.39
CA HIS A 92 -19.65 -25.26 0.75
C HIS A 92 -21.02 -25.96 0.81
N ASP A 93 -22.11 -25.28 0.50
CA ASP A 93 -23.48 -25.81 0.53
C ASP A 93 -23.80 -26.80 -0.62
N VAL A 94 -22.93 -26.90 -1.62
CA VAL A 94 -23.05 -27.86 -2.73
C VAL A 94 -21.91 -28.86 -2.82
N ALA A 95 -20.80 -28.63 -2.14
CA ALA A 95 -19.62 -29.49 -2.18
C ALA A 95 -19.98 -30.95 -1.86
N GLY A 96 -20.80 -31.20 -0.83
CA GLY A 96 -21.25 -32.55 -0.46
C GLY A 96 -22.08 -33.28 -1.53
N LYS A 97 -22.64 -32.57 -2.52
CA LYS A 97 -23.46 -33.14 -3.62
C LYS A 97 -22.63 -33.57 -4.83
N ILE A 98 -21.36 -33.18 -4.89
CA ILE A 98 -20.45 -33.54 -5.98
C ILE A 98 -19.48 -34.61 -5.47
N ARG A 99 -19.53 -35.79 -6.09
CA ARG A 99 -18.62 -36.89 -5.76
C ARG A 99 -17.24 -36.62 -6.34
N ARG A 100 -16.21 -37.06 -5.62
CA ARG A 100 -14.83 -37.02 -6.11
C ARG A 100 -14.69 -37.91 -7.35
N PHE A 101 -13.96 -37.42 -8.35
CA PHE A 101 -13.67 -38.16 -9.57
C PHE A 101 -12.32 -37.71 -10.14
N GLY A 102 -11.53 -38.67 -10.64
CA GLY A 102 -10.22 -38.39 -11.22
C GLY A 102 -9.22 -37.80 -10.22
N LYS A 103 -8.30 -36.97 -10.74
CA LYS A 103 -7.24 -36.30 -9.96
C LYS A 103 -7.54 -34.84 -9.64
N THR A 104 -8.73 -34.35 -10.00
CA THR A 104 -9.14 -32.96 -9.77
C THR A 104 -9.21 -32.67 -8.28
N LYS A 105 -8.49 -31.64 -7.86
CA LYS A 105 -8.49 -31.15 -6.48
C LYS A 105 -9.72 -30.28 -6.22
N ARG A 106 -10.26 -30.37 -5.01
CA ARG A 106 -11.48 -29.68 -4.61
C ARG A 106 -11.13 -28.46 -3.77
N ILE A 107 -11.55 -27.29 -4.24
CA ILE A 107 -11.58 -26.08 -3.41
C ILE A 107 -13.00 -26.00 -2.85
N VAL A 108 -13.14 -26.16 -1.53
CA VAL A 108 -14.41 -25.89 -0.84
C VAL A 108 -14.43 -24.43 -0.43
N SER A 109 -15.37 -23.67 -0.97
CA SER A 109 -15.40 -22.22 -0.82
C SER A 109 -16.61 -21.70 -0.07
N TYR A 110 -16.37 -20.70 0.77
CA TYR A 110 -17.39 -19.92 1.46
C TYR A 110 -17.21 -18.45 1.10
N HIS A 111 -18.30 -17.81 0.70
CA HIS A 111 -18.33 -16.40 0.37
C HIS A 111 -19.37 -15.69 1.23
N ASN A 112 -18.99 -14.57 1.84
CA ASN A 112 -19.92 -13.67 2.50
C ASN A 112 -19.63 -12.23 2.09
N LEU A 113 -20.42 -11.71 1.17
CA LEU A 113 -20.24 -10.36 0.62
C LEU A 113 -20.67 -9.24 1.58
N LYS A 114 -21.33 -9.58 2.70
CA LYS A 114 -21.90 -8.60 3.63
C LYS A 114 -20.97 -8.31 4.79
N ASN A 115 -20.47 -9.35 5.44
CA ASN A 115 -19.64 -9.24 6.64
C ASN A 115 -18.68 -10.43 6.82
N THR A 116 -17.90 -10.39 7.90
CA THR A 116 -17.12 -11.51 8.39
C THR A 116 -17.84 -12.08 9.62
N PRO A 117 -18.43 -13.29 9.55
CA PRO A 117 -19.13 -13.92 10.66
C PRO A 117 -18.30 -13.97 11.95
N ALA A 118 -18.93 -13.87 13.11
CA ALA A 118 -18.24 -13.99 14.40
C ALA A 118 -17.70 -15.41 14.62
N ASP A 119 -18.50 -16.39 14.20
CA ASP A 119 -18.32 -17.84 14.16
C ASP A 119 -17.60 -18.32 12.89
N ILE A 120 -16.71 -17.52 12.31
CA ILE A 120 -16.01 -17.88 11.07
C ILE A 120 -15.17 -19.17 11.20
N GLN A 121 -14.75 -19.52 12.42
CA GLN A 121 -14.06 -20.77 12.69
C GLN A 121 -15.00 -21.99 12.48
N ASP A 122 -16.23 -21.91 12.99
CA ASP A 122 -17.26 -22.96 12.82
C ASP A 122 -17.56 -23.17 11.33
N VAL A 123 -17.60 -22.09 10.54
CA VAL A 123 -17.75 -22.16 9.08
C VAL A 123 -16.60 -22.93 8.43
N VAL A 124 -15.35 -22.73 8.89
CA VAL A 124 -14.20 -23.50 8.40
C VAL A 124 -14.32 -24.97 8.79
N GLU A 125 -14.71 -25.27 10.03
CA GLU A 125 -14.90 -26.64 10.50
C GLU A 125 -15.98 -27.39 9.71
N GLU A 126 -17.06 -26.71 9.30
CA GLU A 126 -18.04 -27.27 8.37
C GLU A 126 -17.44 -27.53 6.98
N CYS A 127 -16.61 -26.61 6.47
CA CYS A 127 -15.90 -26.82 5.20
C CYS A 127 -14.94 -28.02 5.25
N GLU A 128 -14.27 -28.25 6.39
CA GLU A 128 -13.35 -29.38 6.60
C GLU A 128 -14.05 -30.75 6.47
N LYS A 129 -15.35 -30.81 6.77
CA LYS A 129 -16.16 -32.06 6.68
C LYS A 129 -16.55 -32.41 5.24
N LEU A 130 -16.29 -31.52 4.26
CA LEU A 130 -16.78 -31.62 2.88
C LEU A 130 -15.74 -32.14 1.87
N ASP A 131 -14.77 -32.95 2.33
CA ASP A 131 -13.69 -33.52 1.50
C ASP A 131 -12.89 -32.44 0.71
N PRO A 132 -12.38 -31.36 1.35
CA PRO A 132 -11.56 -30.37 0.67
C PRO A 132 -10.12 -30.86 0.42
N ASP A 133 -9.53 -30.46 -0.70
CA ASP A 133 -8.08 -30.39 -0.84
C ASP A 133 -7.55 -29.01 -0.40
N ILE A 134 -8.36 -27.97 -0.59
CA ILE A 134 -8.10 -26.58 -0.21
C ILE A 134 -9.41 -25.98 0.31
N ILE A 135 -9.33 -25.14 1.35
CA ILE A 135 -10.45 -24.32 1.82
C ILE A 135 -10.25 -22.88 1.32
N LYS A 136 -11.32 -22.24 0.85
CA LYS A 136 -11.30 -20.83 0.44
C LYS A 136 -12.36 -20.05 1.21
N ILE A 137 -11.92 -19.12 2.05
CA ILE A 137 -12.82 -18.27 2.81
C ILE A 137 -12.69 -16.85 2.27
N ALA A 138 -13.79 -16.30 1.75
CA ALA A 138 -13.83 -14.96 1.19
C ALA A 138 -14.96 -14.13 1.82
N THR A 139 -14.64 -13.26 2.77
CA THR A 139 -15.63 -12.46 3.51
C THR A 139 -15.38 -10.96 3.38
N ASN A 140 -16.43 -10.15 3.47
CA ASN A 140 -16.29 -8.70 3.53
C ASN A 140 -15.81 -8.30 4.93
N ALA A 141 -14.65 -7.64 5.02
CA ALA A 141 -14.04 -7.26 6.29
C ALA A 141 -14.11 -5.73 6.44
N PRO A 142 -15.15 -5.19 7.11
CA PRO A 142 -15.26 -3.75 7.33
C PRO A 142 -14.15 -3.21 8.25
N THR A 143 -13.63 -4.05 9.14
CA THR A 143 -12.60 -3.69 10.11
C THR A 143 -11.31 -4.47 9.90
N LEU A 144 -10.21 -3.93 10.42
CA LEU A 144 -8.94 -4.66 10.47
C LEU A 144 -9.04 -5.92 11.35
N ALA A 145 -9.80 -5.86 12.45
CA ALA A 145 -10.05 -7.02 13.31
C ALA A 145 -10.67 -8.18 12.53
N ASP A 146 -11.67 -7.89 11.69
CA ASP A 146 -12.29 -8.89 10.81
C ASP A 146 -11.28 -9.47 9.82
N ALA A 147 -10.51 -8.61 9.15
CA ALA A 147 -9.49 -9.04 8.21
C ALA A 147 -8.40 -9.91 8.88
N SER A 148 -8.02 -9.55 10.11
CA SER A 148 -7.06 -10.28 10.93
C SER A 148 -7.58 -11.67 11.29
N ARG A 149 -8.85 -11.79 11.72
CA ARG A 149 -9.49 -13.09 11.97
C ARG A 149 -9.52 -13.98 10.74
N VAL A 150 -9.81 -13.41 9.57
CA VAL A 150 -9.82 -14.16 8.29
C VAL A 150 -8.43 -14.66 7.94
N LEU A 151 -7.39 -13.82 8.01
CA LEU A 151 -6.02 -14.25 7.71
C LEU A 151 -5.55 -15.37 8.64
N ARG A 152 -5.92 -15.30 9.92
CA ARG A 152 -5.52 -16.28 10.94
C ARG A 152 -6.04 -17.69 10.66
N LEU A 153 -7.11 -17.84 9.87
CA LEU A 153 -7.59 -19.15 9.41
C LEU A 153 -6.53 -19.91 8.60
N GLY A 154 -5.61 -19.21 7.93
CA GLY A 154 -4.47 -19.83 7.25
C GLY A 154 -3.45 -20.44 8.20
N GLU A 155 -3.26 -19.82 9.37
CA GLU A 155 -2.32 -20.28 10.40
C GLU A 155 -2.87 -21.49 11.16
N THR A 156 -4.17 -21.51 11.46
CA THR A 156 -4.79 -22.52 12.35
C THR A 156 -5.50 -23.65 11.63
N GLY A 157 -5.72 -23.54 10.32
CA GLY A 157 -6.52 -24.49 9.53
C GLY A 157 -5.86 -25.87 9.38
N LYS A 158 -6.68 -26.93 9.39
CA LYS A 158 -6.20 -28.31 9.16
C LYS A 158 -5.78 -28.55 7.72
N PHE A 159 -6.38 -27.81 6.78
CA PHE A 159 -6.11 -27.89 5.35
C PHE A 159 -5.50 -26.58 4.85
N PRO A 160 -4.73 -26.60 3.74
CA PRO A 160 -4.28 -25.39 3.09
C PRO A 160 -5.47 -24.46 2.82
N THR A 161 -5.40 -23.25 3.36
CA THR A 161 -6.52 -22.31 3.34
C THR A 161 -6.14 -21.06 2.54
N ILE A 162 -7.09 -20.54 1.75
CA ILE A 162 -6.99 -19.28 1.03
C ILE A 162 -7.85 -18.25 1.77
N PRO A 163 -7.27 -17.49 2.71
CA PRO A 163 -8.00 -16.49 3.49
C PRO A 163 -8.07 -15.16 2.72
N ILE A 164 -9.28 -14.74 2.38
CA ILE A 164 -9.53 -13.51 1.65
C ILE A 164 -10.48 -12.63 2.45
N ALA A 165 -9.92 -11.56 3.02
CA ALA A 165 -10.72 -10.44 3.47
C ALA A 165 -10.91 -9.46 2.30
N MET A 166 -12.16 -9.25 1.88
CA MET A 166 -12.53 -8.25 0.89
C MET A 166 -12.68 -6.87 1.55
N GLY A 167 -12.48 -5.82 0.77
CA GLY A 167 -12.47 -4.43 1.25
C GLY A 167 -11.05 -3.90 1.45
N GLU A 168 -10.94 -2.59 1.69
CA GLU A 168 -9.64 -1.92 1.83
C GLU A 168 -8.85 -2.44 3.04
N SER A 169 -9.54 -2.68 4.17
CA SER A 169 -8.98 -3.28 5.37
C SER A 169 -8.41 -4.70 5.15
N GLY A 170 -8.83 -5.40 4.10
CA GLY A 170 -8.50 -6.80 3.84
C GLY A 170 -7.34 -7.04 2.89
N VAL A 171 -6.78 -6.01 2.25
CA VAL A 171 -5.76 -6.15 1.19
C VAL A 171 -4.56 -6.98 1.65
N PHE A 172 -4.09 -6.78 2.88
CA PHE A 172 -2.94 -7.50 3.43
C PHE A 172 -3.14 -9.02 3.50
N THR A 173 -4.39 -9.50 3.64
CA THR A 173 -4.69 -10.94 3.72
C THR A 173 -4.33 -11.67 2.42
N ARG A 174 -4.46 -10.98 1.29
CA ARG A 174 -4.14 -11.51 -0.05
C ARG A 174 -2.64 -11.62 -0.31
N ILE A 175 -1.82 -10.98 0.53
CA ILE A 175 -0.35 -10.99 0.44
C ILE A 175 0.20 -11.96 1.49
N PHE A 176 -0.19 -11.79 2.75
CA PHE A 176 0.33 -12.61 3.86
C PHE A 176 -0.20 -14.03 3.89
N GLY A 177 -1.25 -14.35 3.13
CA GLY A 177 -1.67 -15.75 2.97
C GLY A 177 -0.48 -16.66 2.62
N ALA A 178 0.48 -16.21 1.79
CA ALA A 178 1.67 -17.00 1.46
C ALA A 178 2.52 -17.38 2.68
N LYS A 179 2.71 -16.46 3.63
CA LYS A 179 3.44 -16.70 4.88
C LYS A 179 2.72 -17.72 5.76
N PHE A 180 1.39 -17.69 5.76
CA PHE A 180 0.53 -18.55 6.58
C PHE A 180 0.00 -19.74 5.78
N GLY A 181 0.83 -20.35 4.93
CA GLY A 181 0.55 -21.65 4.31
C GLY A 181 -0.48 -21.64 3.18
N SER A 182 -0.94 -20.47 2.72
CA SER A 182 -1.88 -20.41 1.61
C SER A 182 -1.24 -20.89 0.30
N PRO A 183 -1.88 -21.82 -0.44
CA PRO A 183 -1.27 -22.41 -1.62
C PRO A 183 -1.13 -21.39 -2.77
N PHE A 184 -2.07 -20.45 -2.86
CA PHE A 184 -2.05 -19.36 -3.81
C PHE A 184 -2.98 -18.22 -3.40
N THR A 185 -2.75 -17.05 -3.99
CA THR A 185 -3.65 -15.90 -3.91
C THR A 185 -4.29 -15.61 -5.27
N TYR A 186 -5.36 -14.82 -5.27
CA TYR A 186 -6.07 -14.40 -6.47
C TYR A 186 -5.69 -12.99 -6.87
N ALA A 187 -5.49 -12.79 -8.17
CA ALA A 187 -5.08 -11.52 -8.77
C ALA A 187 -5.99 -11.12 -9.94
N GLY A 188 -6.21 -9.82 -10.09
CA GLY A 188 -6.72 -9.25 -11.33
C GLY A 188 -5.67 -9.30 -12.44
N PHE A 189 -6.10 -9.40 -13.69
CA PHE A 189 -5.19 -9.32 -14.85
C PHE A 189 -5.55 -8.16 -15.79
N ASN A 190 -6.84 -7.87 -15.95
CA ASN A 190 -7.30 -6.65 -16.62
C ASN A 190 -7.79 -5.64 -15.56
N PRO A 191 -7.16 -4.45 -15.45
CA PRO A 191 -7.56 -3.40 -14.51
C PRO A 191 -9.02 -2.93 -14.66
N GLU A 192 -9.60 -3.01 -15.86
CA GLU A 192 -10.99 -2.67 -16.13
C GLU A 192 -12.00 -3.73 -15.61
N ARG A 193 -11.49 -4.88 -15.15
CA ARG A 193 -12.31 -5.98 -14.61
C ARG A 193 -11.92 -6.31 -13.18
N VAL A 194 -12.72 -5.82 -12.25
CA VAL A 194 -12.59 -6.12 -10.82
C VAL A 194 -13.55 -7.25 -10.44
N PHE A 195 -13.02 -8.37 -9.96
CA PHE A 195 -13.81 -9.52 -9.50
C PHE A 195 -14.12 -9.50 -8.00
N ALA A 196 -13.30 -8.80 -7.21
CA ALA A 196 -13.53 -8.60 -5.78
C ALA A 196 -12.86 -7.29 -5.33
N VAL A 197 -13.50 -6.58 -4.39
CA VAL A 197 -12.95 -5.36 -3.80
C VAL A 197 -11.66 -5.69 -3.05
N GLY A 198 -10.63 -4.86 -3.26
CA GLY A 198 -9.30 -5.04 -2.67
C GLY A 198 -8.46 -6.15 -3.31
N MET A 199 -8.86 -6.69 -4.46
CA MET A 199 -8.05 -7.65 -5.22
C MET A 199 -6.87 -6.92 -5.91
N PRO A 200 -5.61 -7.30 -5.61
CA PRO A 200 -4.44 -6.72 -6.26
C PRO A 200 -4.33 -7.20 -7.71
N GLN A 201 -3.66 -6.43 -8.56
CA GLN A 201 -3.33 -6.85 -9.91
C GLN A 201 -2.14 -7.83 -9.91
N PHE A 202 -2.06 -8.65 -10.94
CA PHE A 202 -1.00 -9.63 -11.14
C PHE A 202 0.39 -8.97 -11.12
N GLY A 203 0.54 -7.84 -11.81
CA GLY A 203 1.76 -7.05 -11.81
C GLY A 203 2.17 -6.57 -10.42
N GLU A 204 1.22 -6.18 -9.56
CA GLU A 204 1.51 -5.71 -8.20
C GLU A 204 2.04 -6.87 -7.32
N LEU A 205 1.36 -8.01 -7.34
CA LEU A 205 1.81 -9.19 -6.58
C LEU A 205 3.18 -9.69 -7.07
N LYS A 206 3.39 -9.71 -8.40
CA LYS A 206 4.63 -10.17 -9.01
C LYS A 206 5.78 -9.20 -8.77
N ASN A 207 5.60 -7.92 -9.05
CA ASN A 207 6.69 -6.95 -9.16
C ASN A 207 6.85 -6.09 -7.90
N ASP A 208 5.78 -5.76 -7.19
CA ASP A 208 5.86 -4.90 -6.00
C ASP A 208 6.00 -5.74 -4.75
N TYR A 209 5.10 -6.69 -4.51
CA TYR A 209 5.13 -7.53 -3.29
C TYR A 209 6.08 -8.72 -3.40
N ASN A 210 6.59 -9.01 -4.60
CA ASN A 210 7.50 -10.13 -4.83
C ASN A 210 6.93 -11.45 -4.24
N TYR A 211 5.63 -11.66 -4.45
CA TYR A 211 4.80 -12.60 -3.70
C TYR A 211 5.36 -14.03 -3.66
N ARG A 212 6.04 -14.46 -4.74
CA ARG A 212 6.64 -15.80 -4.83
C ARG A 212 7.78 -16.06 -3.85
N ARG A 213 8.37 -15.01 -3.28
CA ARG A 213 9.45 -15.11 -2.28
C ARG A 213 8.93 -15.04 -0.85
N ILE A 214 7.64 -14.80 -0.65
CA ILE A 214 7.03 -14.80 0.68
C ILE A 214 6.86 -16.25 1.16
N ASP A 215 7.39 -16.52 2.34
CA ASP A 215 7.40 -17.81 3.04
C ASP A 215 7.15 -17.62 4.55
N ASP A 216 7.17 -18.72 5.31
CA ASP A 216 6.94 -18.76 6.76
C ASP A 216 7.97 -17.93 7.57
N ARG A 217 9.17 -17.71 7.03
CA ARG A 217 10.26 -16.94 7.65
C ARG A 217 10.25 -15.46 7.28
N THR A 218 9.44 -15.05 6.31
CA THR A 218 9.39 -13.66 5.84
C THR A 218 9.03 -12.73 6.99
N GLU A 219 9.83 -11.70 7.20
CA GLU A 219 9.54 -10.67 8.19
C GLU A 219 8.55 -9.64 7.66
N ILE A 220 7.61 -9.25 8.52
CA ILE A 220 6.49 -8.39 8.12
C ILE A 220 6.73 -6.95 8.58
N TYR A 221 6.57 -6.03 7.63
CA TYR A 221 6.56 -4.59 7.84
C TYR A 221 5.25 -3.98 7.36
N GLY A 222 4.94 -2.78 7.83
CA GLY A 222 3.71 -2.07 7.47
C GLY A 222 3.92 -0.62 7.10
N VAL A 223 2.91 -0.02 6.47
CA VAL A 223 2.65 1.42 6.53
C VAL A 223 1.21 1.63 6.98
N ILE A 224 1.02 2.45 8.01
CA ILE A 224 -0.30 2.74 8.59
C ILE A 224 -0.73 4.17 8.29
N GLY A 225 -2.01 4.36 7.96
CA GLY A 225 -2.58 5.67 7.65
C GLY A 225 -4.04 5.61 7.25
N ASP A 226 -4.65 6.78 7.06
CA ASP A 226 -5.98 6.92 6.48
C ASP A 226 -6.13 8.29 5.78
N PRO A 227 -6.36 8.31 4.45
CA PRO A 227 -6.36 7.16 3.52
C PRO A 227 -4.95 6.59 3.30
N ILE A 228 -4.85 5.29 2.98
CA ILE A 228 -3.55 4.60 2.75
C ILE A 228 -3.34 4.08 1.32
N GLY A 229 -4.41 3.96 0.52
CA GLY A 229 -4.37 3.30 -0.79
C GLY A 229 -3.40 3.91 -1.82
N HIS A 230 -2.99 5.17 -1.62
CA HIS A 230 -2.03 5.87 -2.51
C HIS A 230 -0.58 5.84 -2.01
N SER A 231 -0.30 5.15 -0.90
CA SER A 231 1.05 5.08 -0.36
C SER A 231 1.99 4.33 -1.31
N LEU A 232 3.08 4.98 -1.71
CA LEU A 232 4.14 4.37 -2.51
C LEU A 232 5.22 3.69 -1.65
N SER A 233 5.12 3.77 -0.32
CA SER A 233 6.06 3.12 0.61
C SER A 233 6.19 1.60 0.38
N PRO A 234 5.10 0.82 0.18
CA PRO A 234 5.22 -0.60 -0.13
C PRO A 234 6.06 -0.86 -1.39
N ALA A 235 5.85 -0.09 -2.46
CA ALA A 235 6.55 -0.28 -3.71
C ALA A 235 8.07 -0.05 -3.56
N ILE A 236 8.48 1.06 -2.95
CA ILE A 236 9.91 1.40 -2.82
C ILE A 236 10.63 0.51 -1.80
N HIS A 237 10.01 0.18 -0.67
CA HIS A 237 10.63 -0.67 0.36
C HIS A 237 10.76 -2.11 -0.12
N ASN A 238 9.73 -2.67 -0.76
CA ASN A 238 9.82 -4.03 -1.29
C ASN A 238 10.80 -4.14 -2.46
N ALA A 239 10.94 -3.09 -3.29
CA ALA A 239 11.97 -3.05 -4.30
C ALA A 239 13.38 -3.07 -3.68
N ALA A 240 13.60 -2.30 -2.61
CA ALA A 240 14.85 -2.29 -1.86
C ALA A 240 15.14 -3.62 -1.14
N PHE A 241 14.13 -4.23 -0.51
CA PHE A 241 14.28 -5.56 0.11
C PHE A 241 14.67 -6.61 -0.94
N ARG A 242 14.03 -6.58 -2.11
CA ARG A 242 14.33 -7.51 -3.20
C ARG A 242 15.75 -7.32 -3.73
N GLU A 243 16.19 -6.08 -3.94
CA GLU A 243 17.54 -5.75 -4.41
C GLU A 243 18.61 -6.32 -3.47
N LEU A 244 18.43 -6.14 -2.16
CA LEU A 244 19.36 -6.64 -1.15
C LEU A 244 19.13 -8.12 -0.78
N GLY A 245 18.22 -8.80 -1.47
CA GLY A 245 17.90 -10.21 -1.21
C GLY A 245 17.28 -10.49 0.17
N LEU A 246 16.72 -9.49 0.84
CA LEU A 246 16.17 -9.60 2.19
C LEU A 246 14.78 -10.27 2.16
N ASN A 247 14.57 -11.24 3.06
CA ASN A 247 13.28 -11.94 3.20
C ASN A 247 12.29 -11.10 4.04
N LYS A 248 11.89 -9.96 3.50
CA LYS A 248 11.03 -8.96 4.16
C LYS A 248 9.94 -8.49 3.20
N VAL A 249 8.77 -8.16 3.73
CA VAL A 249 7.68 -7.56 2.95
C VAL A 249 7.01 -6.44 3.73
N LEU A 250 6.74 -5.32 3.07
CA LEU A 250 5.99 -4.18 3.59
C LEU A 250 4.63 -4.07 2.87
N VAL A 251 3.55 -3.96 3.64
CA VAL A 251 2.17 -3.82 3.11
C VAL A 251 1.45 -2.62 3.70
N PRO A 252 0.42 -2.08 3.03
CA PRO A 252 -0.42 -1.03 3.60
C PRO A 252 -1.44 -1.59 4.60
N PHE A 253 -1.67 -0.85 5.68
CA PHE A 253 -2.77 -1.06 6.61
C PHE A 253 -3.58 0.23 6.74
N GLN A 254 -4.88 0.15 6.43
CA GLN A 254 -5.77 1.27 6.65
C GLN A 254 -6.21 1.26 8.11
N VAL A 255 -5.88 2.34 8.81
CA VAL A 255 -6.20 2.49 10.22
C VAL A 255 -6.95 3.81 10.35
N PRO A 256 -8.26 3.81 10.59
CA PRO A 256 -8.99 5.06 10.81
C PRO A 256 -8.49 5.81 12.05
N GLN A 257 -8.76 7.11 12.12
CA GLN A 257 -8.45 7.91 13.32
C GLN A 257 -9.09 7.27 14.58
N GLY A 258 -8.29 7.12 15.64
CA GLY A 258 -8.70 6.44 16.88
C GLY A 258 -8.54 4.90 16.85
N GLY A 259 -8.22 4.30 15.70
CA GLY A 259 -8.07 2.84 15.55
C GLY A 259 -6.69 2.27 15.88
N LEU A 260 -5.73 3.07 16.36
CA LEU A 260 -4.34 2.63 16.57
C LEU A 260 -4.19 1.51 17.60
N GLU A 261 -4.87 1.61 18.73
CA GLU A 261 -4.79 0.58 19.79
C GLU A 261 -5.36 -0.75 19.32
N SER A 262 -6.51 -0.72 18.62
CA SER A 262 -7.08 -1.89 17.97
C SER A 262 -6.14 -2.46 16.92
N PHE A 263 -5.56 -1.62 16.06
CA PHE A 263 -4.54 -2.06 15.09
C PHE A 263 -3.40 -2.82 15.78
N LEU A 264 -2.79 -2.25 16.82
CA LEU A 264 -1.68 -2.88 17.53
C LEU A 264 -2.10 -4.22 18.16
N THR A 265 -3.28 -4.27 18.76
CA THR A 265 -3.82 -5.47 19.42
C THR A 265 -4.14 -6.56 18.38
N ASP A 266 -4.92 -6.22 17.37
CA ASP A 266 -5.43 -7.15 16.35
C ASP A 266 -4.33 -7.70 15.44
N THR A 267 -3.19 -7.01 15.34
CA THR A 267 -2.05 -7.42 14.52
C THR A 267 -0.85 -7.92 15.33
N THR A 268 -0.96 -8.02 16.67
CA THR A 268 0.14 -8.49 17.53
C THR A 268 0.67 -9.86 17.07
N TRP A 269 -0.24 -10.78 16.72
CA TRP A 269 0.10 -12.13 16.27
C TRP A 269 0.83 -12.16 14.91
N LEU A 270 0.71 -11.10 14.08
CA LEU A 270 1.46 -10.99 12.82
C LEU A 270 2.96 -10.84 13.05
N GLY A 271 3.38 -10.43 14.26
CA GLY A 271 4.80 -10.26 14.59
C GLY A 271 5.50 -9.17 13.77
N LEU A 272 4.81 -8.04 13.55
CA LEU A 272 5.35 -6.89 12.81
C LEU A 272 6.73 -6.48 13.37
N LYS A 273 7.73 -6.36 12.49
CA LYS A 273 9.09 -5.93 12.84
C LYS A 273 9.27 -4.41 12.82
N GLY A 274 8.38 -3.72 12.12
CA GLY A 274 8.34 -2.28 12.09
C GLY A 274 7.27 -1.77 11.13
N PHE A 275 6.91 -0.51 11.25
CA PHE A 275 5.97 0.11 10.33
C PHE A 275 6.19 1.61 10.20
N SER A 276 5.91 2.13 9.01
CA SER A 276 5.85 3.56 8.75
C SER A 276 4.50 4.09 9.23
N VAL A 277 4.47 5.31 9.78
CA VAL A 277 3.28 5.97 10.29
C VAL A 277 3.02 7.23 9.49
N THR A 278 1.87 7.32 8.83
CA THR A 278 1.44 8.54 8.13
C THR A 278 0.19 9.15 8.76
N ILE A 279 -0.34 10.19 8.13
CA ILE A 279 -1.55 10.91 8.57
C ILE A 279 -2.69 9.90 8.79
N PRO A 280 -3.50 10.05 9.87
CA PRO A 280 -3.42 11.07 10.93
C PRO A 280 -2.61 10.65 12.18
N HIS A 281 -1.83 9.57 12.11
CA HIS A 281 -1.36 8.83 13.29
C HIS A 281 -0.04 9.27 13.90
N LYS A 282 0.68 10.20 13.26
CA LYS A 282 2.06 10.54 13.66
C LYS A 282 2.17 11.07 15.10
N GLU A 283 1.13 11.74 15.59
CA GLU A 283 1.06 12.25 16.97
C GLU A 283 0.45 11.18 17.90
N ALA A 284 -0.63 10.54 17.45
CA ALA A 284 -1.40 9.57 18.24
C ALA A 284 -0.63 8.28 18.55
N ILE A 285 0.40 7.90 17.77
CA ILE A 285 1.23 6.73 18.06
C ILE A 285 2.18 6.96 19.25
N ILE A 286 2.58 8.20 19.53
CA ILE A 286 3.59 8.54 20.54
C ILE A 286 3.28 8.01 21.93
N PRO A 287 2.06 8.14 22.49
CA PRO A 287 1.74 7.56 23.80
C PRO A 287 1.81 6.02 23.83
N LEU A 288 1.78 5.35 22.68
CA LEU A 288 1.77 3.88 22.55
C LEU A 288 3.18 3.27 22.39
N LEU A 289 4.21 4.12 22.36
CA LEU A 289 5.62 3.73 22.23
C LEU A 289 6.28 3.51 23.60
N GLN A 290 7.13 2.50 23.69
CA GLN A 290 7.95 2.21 24.87
C GLN A 290 9.28 2.98 24.85
N GLN A 291 9.82 3.26 23.67
CA GLN A 291 11.03 4.06 23.49
C GLN A 291 10.83 5.10 22.40
N LYS A 292 11.46 6.26 22.56
CA LYS A 292 11.34 7.40 21.66
C LYS A 292 12.74 7.98 21.43
N GLU A 293 13.09 8.19 20.17
CA GLU A 293 14.28 8.97 19.86
C GLU A 293 14.07 10.44 20.28
N ASN A 294 15.15 11.12 20.64
CA ASN A 294 15.17 12.56 20.89
C ASN A 294 14.41 13.36 19.81
N ALA A 295 14.52 12.98 18.54
CA ALA A 295 13.81 13.64 17.44
C ALA A 295 12.28 13.59 17.63
N VAL A 296 11.72 12.45 18.05
CA VAL A 296 10.27 12.28 18.27
C VAL A 296 9.79 13.18 19.41
N GLU A 297 10.48 13.18 20.55
CA GLU A 297 10.15 14.04 21.70
C GLU A 297 10.20 15.52 21.31
N ARG A 298 11.19 15.86 20.49
CA ARG A 298 11.46 17.23 20.06
C ARG A 298 10.58 17.70 18.91
N THR A 299 9.93 16.84 18.15
CA THR A 299 9.00 17.25 17.08
C THR A 299 7.54 17.04 17.45
N GLY A 300 7.26 16.22 18.47
CA GLY A 300 5.91 15.78 18.79
C GLY A 300 5.31 14.90 17.69
N ALA A 301 6.13 14.23 16.89
CA ALA A 301 5.68 13.42 15.75
C ALA A 301 6.60 12.21 15.56
N CYS A 302 6.00 11.05 15.28
CA CYS A 302 6.68 9.79 14.98
C CYS A 302 6.16 9.25 13.65
N ASN A 303 7.04 9.08 12.65
CA ASN A 303 6.68 8.53 11.35
C ASN A 303 7.21 7.10 11.14
N THR A 304 7.95 6.55 12.11
CA THR A 304 8.66 5.27 11.97
C THR A 304 8.67 4.53 13.30
N VAL A 305 8.19 3.30 13.31
CA VAL A 305 8.24 2.41 14.47
C VAL A 305 9.07 1.17 14.12
N VAL A 306 10.00 0.81 15.00
CA VAL A 306 10.75 -0.45 14.97
C VAL A 306 10.36 -1.26 16.21
N VAL A 307 10.19 -2.57 16.05
CA VAL A 307 10.02 -3.49 17.17
C VAL A 307 11.36 -4.12 17.47
N ASP A 308 11.89 -3.89 18.67
CA ASP A 308 13.19 -4.43 19.08
C ASP A 308 13.14 -5.92 19.45
N ALA A 309 14.29 -6.49 19.82
CA ALA A 309 14.40 -7.90 20.18
C ALA A 309 13.56 -8.28 21.42
N GLU A 310 13.29 -7.33 22.31
CA GLU A 310 12.44 -7.49 23.48
C GLU A 310 10.94 -7.27 23.18
N GLY A 311 10.58 -6.96 21.93
CA GLY A 311 9.20 -6.70 21.52
C GLY A 311 8.69 -5.29 21.84
N ARG A 312 9.58 -4.37 22.23
CA ARG A 312 9.23 -2.97 22.54
C ARG A 312 9.14 -2.16 21.25
N ARG A 313 8.17 -1.24 21.19
CA ARG A 313 8.01 -0.31 20.07
C ARG A 313 8.87 0.93 20.29
N CYS A 314 9.88 1.09 19.43
CA CYS A 314 10.80 2.22 19.41
C CYS A 314 10.40 3.17 18.28
N GLY A 315 10.08 4.41 18.61
CA GLY A 315 9.67 5.43 17.63
C GLY A 315 10.79 6.36 17.20
N PHE A 316 10.80 6.68 15.91
CA PHE A 316 11.75 7.56 15.23
C PHE A 316 11.02 8.58 14.36
N ASN A 317 11.70 9.68 14.04
CA ASN A 317 11.22 10.68 13.09
C ASN A 317 12.25 10.88 11.97
N THR A 318 11.99 10.25 10.82
CA THR A 318 12.84 10.36 9.64
C THR A 318 12.45 11.52 8.72
N ASP A 319 11.23 12.07 8.84
CA ASP A 319 10.77 13.21 8.02
C ASP A 319 11.57 14.48 8.31
N TYR A 320 11.77 14.78 9.61
CA TYR A 320 12.54 15.94 10.06
C TYR A 320 13.93 15.97 9.41
N ARG A 321 14.66 14.84 9.52
CA ARG A 321 16.01 14.71 9.00
C ARG A 321 16.02 14.77 7.48
N ALA A 322 15.13 14.02 6.83
CA ALA A 322 15.03 14.00 5.38
C ALA A 322 14.72 15.37 4.77
N ALA A 323 13.84 16.17 5.39
CA ALA A 323 13.54 17.51 4.92
C ALA A 323 14.74 18.46 5.04
N MET A 324 15.46 18.42 6.17
CA MET A 324 16.64 19.26 6.36
C MET A 324 17.76 18.87 5.41
N ASP A 325 18.04 17.56 5.28
CA ASP A 325 19.08 17.06 4.38
C ASP A 325 18.73 17.38 2.91
N SER A 326 17.44 17.31 2.52
CA SER A 326 17.00 17.70 1.17
C SER A 326 17.24 19.18 0.89
N LEU A 327 16.91 20.04 1.86
CA LEU A 327 17.14 21.47 1.76
C LEU A 327 18.63 21.79 1.64
N GLU A 328 19.46 21.30 2.56
CA GLU A 328 20.88 21.64 2.59
C GLU A 328 21.65 21.13 1.37
N VAL A 329 21.38 19.90 0.92
CA VAL A 329 21.96 19.38 -0.32
C VAL A 329 21.50 20.21 -1.52
N GLY A 330 20.23 20.63 -1.55
CA GLY A 330 19.73 21.55 -2.57
C GLY A 330 20.36 22.95 -2.52
N MET A 331 20.91 23.35 -1.37
CA MET A 331 21.70 24.58 -1.19
C MET A 331 23.18 24.41 -1.56
N GLY A 332 23.60 23.21 -1.98
CA GLY A 332 24.97 22.90 -2.36
C GLY A 332 25.84 22.34 -1.24
N SER A 333 25.28 22.01 -0.08
CA SER A 333 26.04 21.31 0.96
C SER A 333 26.38 19.87 0.54
N VAL A 334 27.54 19.40 0.98
CA VAL A 334 27.92 17.98 0.86
C VAL A 334 27.20 17.19 1.96
N GLU A 335 26.58 16.08 1.57
CA GLU A 335 25.87 15.21 2.50
C GLU A 335 26.81 14.70 3.61
N GLY A 336 26.41 14.87 4.87
CA GLY A 336 27.22 14.49 6.03
C GLY A 336 28.34 15.46 6.41
N SER A 337 28.35 16.69 5.89
CA SER A 337 29.35 17.70 6.31
C SER A 337 29.12 18.18 7.74
N ASP A 338 30.20 18.24 8.55
CA ASP A 338 30.19 18.81 9.91
C ASP A 338 30.26 20.37 9.93
N GLY A 339 30.14 21.01 8.76
CA GLY A 339 30.14 22.46 8.64
C GLY A 339 28.89 23.14 9.22
N PRO A 340 28.94 24.47 9.45
CA PRO A 340 27.74 25.22 9.83
C PRO A 340 26.67 25.08 8.75
N SER A 341 25.42 24.96 9.17
CA SER A 341 24.29 24.81 8.24
C SER A 341 24.20 26.01 7.28
N PRO A 342 23.94 25.79 5.98
CA PRO A 342 23.71 26.89 5.04
C PRO A 342 22.41 27.66 5.34
N LEU A 343 21.58 27.16 6.26
CA LEU A 343 20.33 27.77 6.71
C LEU A 343 20.54 28.83 7.80
N VAL A 344 21.73 28.95 8.38
CA VAL A 344 22.03 29.97 9.40
C VAL A 344 21.74 31.36 8.82
N ASP A 345 21.00 32.17 9.59
CA ASP A 345 20.57 33.54 9.28
C ASP A 345 19.69 33.70 8.01
N LYS A 346 19.25 32.60 7.39
CA LYS A 346 18.34 32.65 6.23
C LYS A 346 16.92 33.01 6.64
N GLN A 347 16.26 33.86 5.86
CA GLN A 347 14.82 34.13 6.00
C GLN A 347 14.03 33.02 5.31
N VAL A 348 13.19 32.30 6.06
CA VAL A 348 12.46 31.13 5.53
C VAL A 348 10.96 31.30 5.68
N LEU A 349 10.24 31.24 4.57
CA LEU A 349 8.78 31.21 4.55
C LEU A 349 8.27 29.76 4.48
N VAL A 350 7.53 29.32 5.49
CA VAL A 350 6.88 28.00 5.52
C VAL A 350 5.39 28.16 5.26
N LEU A 351 4.89 27.52 4.21
CA LEU A 351 3.48 27.50 3.83
C LEU A 351 2.82 26.24 4.39
N GLY A 352 1.81 26.41 5.23
CA GLY A 352 1.10 25.35 5.93
C GLY A 352 1.42 25.30 7.42
N ALA A 353 0.53 24.68 8.19
CA ALA A 353 0.67 24.47 9.63
C ALA A 353 0.26 23.05 10.07
N GLY A 354 0.47 22.06 9.20
CA GLY A 354 0.26 20.63 9.51
C GLY A 354 1.51 19.95 10.10
N GLY A 355 1.46 18.64 10.33
CA GLY A 355 2.57 17.88 10.93
C GLY A 355 3.90 17.95 10.16
N VAL A 356 3.86 18.04 8.82
CA VAL A 356 5.05 18.27 7.99
C VAL A 356 5.61 19.67 8.22
N ALA A 357 4.75 20.70 8.20
CA ALA A 357 5.15 22.08 8.46
C ALA A 357 5.76 22.24 9.86
N ARG A 358 5.17 21.59 10.88
CA ARG A 358 5.68 21.56 12.24
C ARG A 358 7.09 20.98 12.31
N SER A 359 7.31 19.82 11.69
CA SER A 359 8.61 19.16 11.66
C SER A 359 9.66 20.02 10.96
N ILE A 360 9.30 20.60 9.81
CA ILE A 360 10.19 21.46 9.02
C ILE A 360 10.51 22.77 9.75
N ALA A 361 9.52 23.46 10.31
CA ALA A 361 9.70 24.73 11.03
C ALA A 361 10.62 24.56 12.25
N ARG A 362 10.46 23.49 13.03
CA ARG A 362 11.37 23.15 14.13
C ARG A 362 12.79 22.86 13.64
N GLY A 363 12.94 22.20 12.49
CA GLY A 363 14.25 21.91 11.89
C GLY A 363 14.99 23.14 11.41
N LEU A 364 14.28 24.01 10.69
CA LEU A 364 14.80 25.29 10.22
C LEU A 364 15.26 26.17 11.39
N SER A 365 14.41 26.35 12.40
CA SER A 365 14.73 27.15 13.60
C SER A 365 16.00 26.63 14.30
N ARG A 366 16.15 25.31 14.44
CA ARG A 366 17.35 24.69 15.03
C ARG A 366 18.62 24.84 14.22
N ARG A 367 18.48 24.95 12.90
CA ARG A 367 19.60 25.21 11.99
C ARG A 367 19.94 26.70 11.88
N GLY A 368 19.31 27.55 12.71
CA GLY A 368 19.60 28.98 12.83
C GLY A 368 18.83 29.84 11.84
N ALA A 369 17.78 29.31 11.19
CA ALA A 369 16.99 30.06 10.23
C ALA A 369 15.93 30.94 10.92
N HIS A 370 15.63 32.09 10.32
CA HIS A 370 14.54 32.97 10.71
C HIS A 370 13.24 32.54 10.03
N VAL A 371 12.44 31.74 10.74
CA VAL A 371 11.21 31.14 10.21
C VAL A 371 10.03 32.12 10.29
N THR A 372 9.25 32.18 9.21
CA THR A 372 7.94 32.82 9.14
C THR A 372 6.92 31.80 8.64
N ILE A 373 5.84 31.59 9.41
CA ILE A 373 4.80 30.59 9.10
C ILE A 373 3.57 31.28 8.52
N CYS A 374 2.97 30.64 7.52
CA CYS A 374 1.76 31.12 6.89
C CYS A 374 0.81 29.95 6.60
N ASN A 375 -0.47 30.07 6.96
CA ASN A 375 -1.45 29.02 6.71
C ASN A 375 -2.81 29.62 6.35
N ARG A 376 -3.67 28.87 5.64
CA ARG A 376 -5.02 29.33 5.25
C ARG A 376 -5.89 29.73 6.45
N HIS A 377 -5.70 29.06 7.59
CA HIS A 377 -6.38 29.38 8.84
C HIS A 377 -5.36 29.93 9.82
N ASP A 378 -5.52 31.21 10.17
CA ASP A 378 -4.54 31.97 10.95
C ASP A 378 -4.29 31.34 12.33
N GLU A 379 -5.33 30.83 13.00
CA GLU A 379 -5.24 30.15 14.30
C GLU A 379 -4.19 29.03 14.33
N ARG A 380 -4.11 28.23 13.25
CA ARG A 380 -3.13 27.13 13.16
C ARG A 380 -1.71 27.64 12.97
N SER A 381 -1.51 28.70 12.18
CA SER A 381 -0.20 29.32 12.02
C SER A 381 0.24 30.05 13.29
N THR A 382 -0.67 30.69 14.03
CA THR A 382 -0.39 31.30 15.33
C THR A 382 0.10 30.26 16.33
N ALA A 383 -0.67 29.19 16.52
CA ALA A 383 -0.32 28.11 17.44
C ALA A 383 1.05 27.49 17.10
N LEU A 384 1.31 27.24 15.81
CA LEU A 384 2.60 26.68 15.40
C LEU A 384 3.75 27.69 15.54
N ALA A 385 3.52 28.98 15.27
CA ALA A 385 4.53 30.01 15.43
C ALA A 385 4.91 30.24 16.90
N GLU A 386 3.94 30.22 17.81
CA GLU A 386 4.17 30.24 19.26
C GLU A 386 4.96 29.00 19.71
N GLU A 387 4.57 27.82 19.25
CA GLU A 387 5.24 26.55 19.54
C GLU A 387 6.71 26.53 19.10
N VAL A 388 7.01 27.12 17.94
CA VAL A 388 8.37 27.16 17.37
C VAL A 388 9.16 28.38 17.87
N GLY A 389 8.48 29.41 18.38
CA GLY A 389 9.09 30.70 18.75
C GLY A 389 9.47 31.55 17.53
N CYS A 390 8.63 31.57 16.49
CA CYS A 390 8.91 32.26 15.23
C CYS A 390 7.80 33.24 14.82
N ARG A 391 7.98 33.91 13.67
CA ARG A 391 6.99 34.87 13.16
C ARG A 391 5.87 34.14 12.41
N MET A 392 4.71 34.81 12.29
CA MET A 392 3.67 34.39 11.36
C MET A 392 3.18 35.57 10.51
N VAL A 393 2.62 35.25 9.35
CA VAL A 393 1.89 36.20 8.48
C VAL A 393 0.59 35.56 8.01
N THR A 394 -0.42 36.39 7.71
CA THR A 394 -1.69 35.87 7.21
C THR A 394 -1.52 35.28 5.81
N TRP A 395 -2.46 34.40 5.41
CA TRP A 395 -2.42 33.83 4.06
C TRP A 395 -2.36 34.88 2.95
N SER A 396 -3.05 36.02 3.09
CA SER A 396 -3.04 37.08 2.08
C SER A 396 -1.69 37.79 1.94
N GLN A 397 -0.88 37.83 2.99
CA GLN A 397 0.43 38.50 3.03
C GLN A 397 1.58 37.63 2.50
N ARG A 398 1.38 36.32 2.31
CA ARG A 398 2.45 35.37 1.96
C ARG A 398 3.28 35.75 0.73
N ALA A 399 2.68 36.41 -0.26
CA ALA A 399 3.35 36.81 -1.49
C ALA A 399 4.25 38.04 -1.33
N THR A 400 4.08 38.82 -0.26
CA THR A 400 4.89 40.01 0.03
C THR A 400 6.07 39.72 0.97
N VAL A 401 6.13 38.52 1.57
CA VAL A 401 7.23 38.12 2.45
C VAL A 401 8.51 37.94 1.65
N ILE A 402 9.55 38.65 2.07
CA ILE A 402 10.90 38.51 1.53
C ILE A 402 11.56 37.31 2.21
N ALA A 403 11.84 36.26 1.44
CA ALA A 403 12.48 35.05 1.93
C ALA A 403 13.63 34.61 1.00
N ASP A 404 14.65 33.99 1.60
CA ASP A 404 15.74 33.32 0.87
C ASP A 404 15.35 31.86 0.53
N VAL A 405 14.52 31.26 1.39
CA VAL A 405 13.98 29.90 1.21
C VAL A 405 12.47 29.91 1.39
N ILE A 406 11.76 29.23 0.49
CA ILE A 406 10.32 29.02 0.55
C ILE A 406 10.08 27.52 0.64
N VAL A 407 9.30 27.08 1.64
CA VAL A 407 8.95 25.67 1.81
C VAL A 407 7.43 25.50 1.77
N ASN A 408 6.93 24.75 0.78
CA ASN A 408 5.52 24.36 0.71
C ASN A 408 5.27 23.05 1.47
N CYS A 409 4.54 23.17 2.57
CA CYS A 409 4.05 22.05 3.39
C CYS A 409 2.53 21.86 3.28
N THR A 410 1.89 22.51 2.29
CA THR A 410 0.46 22.34 1.99
C THR A 410 0.26 21.29 0.89
N PRO A 411 -0.94 20.70 0.76
CA PRO A 411 -1.24 19.80 -0.35
C PRO A 411 -1.51 20.53 -1.69
N VAL A 412 -1.36 21.86 -1.75
CA VAL A 412 -1.63 22.64 -2.97
C VAL A 412 -0.62 22.24 -4.06
N GLY A 413 -1.12 21.91 -5.25
CA GLY A 413 -0.33 21.38 -6.37
C GLY A 413 -0.20 19.86 -6.41
N MET A 414 -0.77 19.15 -5.42
CA MET A 414 -0.82 17.68 -5.41
C MET A 414 -1.91 17.15 -6.35
N HIS A 415 -1.65 16.02 -7.02
CA HIS A 415 -2.65 15.33 -7.86
C HIS A 415 -3.96 15.10 -7.07
N PRO A 416 -5.14 15.38 -7.66
CA PRO A 416 -5.37 15.74 -9.06
C PRO A 416 -5.23 17.23 -9.40
N ASN A 417 -5.07 18.11 -8.41
CA ASN A 417 -5.06 19.57 -8.57
C ASN A 417 -3.65 20.07 -8.96
N VAL A 418 -3.12 19.55 -10.06
CA VAL A 418 -1.71 19.75 -10.47
C VAL A 418 -1.39 21.16 -10.97
N ASP A 419 -2.42 21.92 -11.34
CA ASP A 419 -2.29 23.29 -11.84
C ASP A 419 -2.37 24.35 -10.72
N ASP A 420 -2.70 23.94 -9.49
CA ASP A 420 -2.74 24.84 -8.35
C ASP A 420 -1.33 25.17 -7.84
N THR A 421 -1.13 26.40 -7.38
CA THR A 421 0.10 26.84 -6.71
C THR A 421 -0.23 27.63 -5.45
N PRO A 422 0.50 27.44 -4.34
CA PRO A 422 0.27 28.23 -3.14
C PRO A 422 0.78 29.67 -3.29
N LEU A 423 1.70 29.95 -4.22
CA LEU A 423 2.28 31.28 -4.44
C LEU A 423 2.13 31.75 -5.89
N PRO A 424 1.81 33.05 -6.10
CA PRO A 424 1.86 33.66 -7.42
C PRO A 424 3.32 33.91 -7.86
N PRO A 425 3.58 34.10 -9.17
CA PRO A 425 4.93 34.42 -9.68
C PRO A 425 5.56 35.69 -9.06
N SER A 426 4.76 36.62 -8.55
CA SER A 426 5.23 37.84 -7.87
C SER A 426 5.88 37.56 -6.51
N ALA A 427 5.70 36.38 -5.92
CA ALA A 427 6.30 36.02 -4.65
C ALA A 427 7.82 35.75 -4.74
N PHE A 428 8.34 35.46 -5.94
CA PHE A 428 9.78 35.23 -6.17
C PHE A 428 10.50 36.56 -6.37
N GLN A 429 10.64 37.34 -5.28
CA GLN A 429 11.11 38.73 -5.31
C GLN A 429 12.63 38.88 -5.43
N ARG A 430 13.40 37.80 -5.25
CA ARG A 430 14.87 37.79 -5.27
C ARG A 430 15.39 36.75 -6.26
N THR A 431 16.57 36.98 -6.80
CA THR A 431 17.34 35.97 -7.53
C THR A 431 17.97 34.98 -6.55
N GLY A 432 18.08 33.71 -6.94
CA GLY A 432 18.72 32.69 -6.09
C GLY A 432 17.89 32.20 -4.91
N ILE A 433 16.56 32.45 -4.92
CA ILE A 433 15.64 31.84 -3.95
C ILE A 433 15.72 30.33 -4.07
N ILE A 434 15.61 29.63 -2.94
CA ILE A 434 15.40 28.18 -2.91
C ILE A 434 13.93 27.90 -2.64
N VAL A 435 13.33 27.04 -3.44
CA VAL A 435 11.93 26.62 -3.31
C VAL A 435 11.90 25.13 -3.12
N PHE A 436 11.41 24.70 -1.96
CA PHE A 436 11.22 23.30 -1.62
C PHE A 436 9.73 22.99 -1.52
N ASP A 437 9.26 22.04 -2.32
CA ASP A 437 7.88 21.57 -2.27
C ASP A 437 7.84 20.17 -1.66
N THR A 438 7.09 19.98 -0.57
CA THR A 438 6.94 18.64 0.06
C THR A 438 5.99 17.73 -0.71
N VAL A 439 5.22 18.28 -1.66
CA VAL A 439 4.42 17.50 -2.60
C VAL A 439 5.36 16.74 -3.54
N TYR A 440 5.19 15.41 -3.61
CA TYR A 440 6.00 14.54 -4.48
C TYR A 440 5.21 13.97 -5.68
N HIS A 441 3.89 14.14 -5.71
CA HIS A 441 3.03 13.68 -6.81
C HIS A 441 2.11 14.81 -7.27
N PRO A 442 2.40 15.44 -8.42
CA PRO A 442 3.49 15.17 -9.37
C PRO A 442 4.88 15.59 -8.86
N GLU A 443 5.96 15.02 -9.42
CA GLU A 443 7.35 15.40 -9.12
C GLU A 443 7.66 16.86 -9.48
N HIS A 444 6.94 17.40 -10.46
CA HIS A 444 7.06 18.77 -10.94
C HIS A 444 5.73 19.52 -10.76
N THR A 445 5.50 20.02 -9.55
CA THR A 445 4.33 20.85 -9.21
C THR A 445 4.37 22.20 -9.93
N MET A 446 3.21 22.87 -10.01
CA MET A 446 3.14 24.23 -10.55
C MET A 446 4.08 25.19 -9.79
N LEU A 447 4.20 25.05 -8.47
CA LEU A 447 5.13 25.86 -7.66
C LEU A 447 6.58 25.70 -8.14
N LEU A 448 7.05 24.46 -8.32
CA LEU A 448 8.42 24.20 -8.77
C LEU A 448 8.66 24.63 -10.23
N LYS A 449 7.64 24.59 -11.09
CA LYS A 449 7.72 25.12 -12.45
C LYS A 449 7.94 26.65 -12.44
N LEU A 450 7.09 27.37 -11.71
CA LEU A 450 7.20 28.84 -11.57
C LEU A 450 8.52 29.26 -10.92
N ALA A 451 8.99 28.48 -9.94
CA ALA A 451 10.30 28.71 -9.33
C ALA A 451 11.44 28.65 -10.37
N ARG A 452 11.46 27.62 -11.22
CA ARG A 452 12.49 27.47 -12.27
C ARG A 452 12.41 28.58 -13.32
N GLU A 453 11.21 29.02 -13.71
CA GLU A 453 11.03 30.17 -14.62
C GLU A 453 11.64 31.46 -14.07
N ARG A 454 11.74 31.57 -12.74
CA ARG A 454 12.39 32.67 -12.03
C ARG A 454 13.83 32.38 -11.61
N GLN A 455 14.45 31.34 -12.19
CA GLN A 455 15.82 30.92 -11.90
C GLN A 455 16.07 30.60 -10.42
N ALA A 456 15.02 30.22 -9.69
CA ALA A 456 15.13 29.72 -8.33
C ALA A 456 15.61 28.26 -8.33
N VAL A 457 16.27 27.85 -7.26
CA VAL A 457 16.64 26.45 -7.04
C VAL A 457 15.40 25.70 -6.58
N ALA A 458 14.95 24.73 -7.37
CA ALA A 458 13.71 23.98 -7.12
C ALA A 458 14.02 22.57 -6.59
N ILE A 459 13.64 22.30 -5.35
CA ILE A 459 13.82 21.03 -4.64
C ILE A 459 12.48 20.28 -4.62
N SER A 460 12.47 19.05 -5.13
CA SER A 460 11.25 18.23 -5.22
C SER A 460 10.98 17.44 -3.94
N GLY A 461 9.70 17.23 -3.63
CA GLY A 461 9.26 16.38 -2.53
C GLY A 461 9.67 14.92 -2.72
N VAL A 462 10.00 14.51 -3.95
CA VAL A 462 10.56 13.19 -4.25
C VAL A 462 11.86 12.93 -3.46
N ASP A 463 12.73 13.93 -3.32
CA ASP A 463 14.01 13.74 -2.62
C ASP A 463 13.77 13.54 -1.12
N MET A 464 12.90 14.34 -0.50
CA MET A 464 12.50 14.15 0.89
C MET A 464 11.83 12.78 1.09
N PHE A 465 10.92 12.38 0.19
CA PHE A 465 10.22 11.11 0.28
C PHE A 465 11.16 9.90 0.20
N LEU A 466 12.18 9.95 -0.67
CA LEU A 466 13.19 8.88 -0.78
C LEU A 466 14.14 8.90 0.42
N ARG A 467 14.60 10.06 0.87
CA ARG A 467 15.51 10.19 2.03
C ARG A 467 14.85 9.68 3.32
N GLN A 468 13.59 10.04 3.58
CA GLN A 468 12.89 9.54 4.77
C GLN A 468 12.68 8.02 4.71
N ALA A 469 12.42 7.47 3.52
CA ALA A 469 12.25 6.04 3.31
C ALA A 469 13.57 5.28 3.44
N ALA A 470 14.68 5.86 2.98
CA ALA A 470 16.01 5.27 3.14
C ALA A 470 16.44 5.21 4.62
N LEU A 471 16.15 6.26 5.39
CA LEU A 471 16.36 6.26 6.84
C LEU A 471 15.51 5.20 7.53
N GLN A 472 14.23 5.05 7.15
CA GLN A 472 13.36 3.97 7.62
C GLN A 472 13.94 2.60 7.30
N PHE A 473 14.37 2.40 6.05
CA PHE A 473 14.96 1.15 5.60
C PHE A 473 16.19 0.78 6.42
N LYS A 474 17.06 1.76 6.71
CA LYS A 474 18.22 1.57 7.58
C LYS A 474 17.83 1.19 9.00
N LEU A 475 16.80 1.82 9.56
CA LEU A 475 16.26 1.44 10.87
C LEU A 475 15.67 0.02 10.88
N TYR A 476 15.02 -0.40 9.78
CA TYR A 476 14.42 -1.73 9.66
C TYR A 476 15.43 -2.85 9.42
N THR A 477 16.57 -2.56 8.78
CA THR A 477 17.47 -3.58 8.24
C THR A 477 18.89 -3.50 8.76
N GLY A 478 19.30 -2.36 9.33
CA GLY A 478 20.69 -2.05 9.63
C GLY A 478 21.54 -1.71 8.40
N GLN A 479 20.98 -1.74 7.18
CA GLN A 479 21.70 -1.54 5.92
C GLN A 479 21.29 -0.24 5.24
N ASP A 480 22.21 0.35 4.47
CA ASP A 480 21.88 1.51 3.63
C ASP A 480 20.94 1.10 2.50
N ALA A 481 19.95 1.96 2.22
CA ALA A 481 18.96 1.68 1.19
C ALA A 481 19.56 1.86 -0.21
N PRO A 482 19.24 0.98 -1.19
CA PRO A 482 19.61 1.18 -2.59
C PRO A 482 18.76 2.29 -3.21
N LEU A 483 19.16 3.55 -2.97
CA LEU A 483 18.40 4.75 -3.34
C LEU A 483 18.07 4.82 -4.83
N ASP A 484 18.97 4.36 -5.71
CA ASP A 484 18.74 4.35 -7.16
C ASP A 484 17.58 3.43 -7.54
N VAL A 485 17.48 2.25 -6.91
CA VAL A 485 16.38 1.30 -7.13
C VAL A 485 15.06 1.86 -6.61
N MET A 486 15.09 2.49 -5.43
CA MET A 486 13.91 3.14 -4.86
C MET A 486 13.44 4.29 -5.75
N ARG A 487 14.36 5.10 -6.27
CA ARG A 487 14.08 6.23 -7.18
C ARG A 487 13.51 5.74 -8.51
N ALA A 488 14.10 4.72 -9.13
CA ALA A 488 13.59 4.13 -10.36
C ALA A 488 12.18 3.55 -10.17
N THR A 489 11.95 2.85 -9.06
CA THR A 489 10.64 2.31 -8.70
C THR A 489 9.59 3.40 -8.51
N LEU A 490 9.96 4.48 -7.81
CA LEU A 490 9.09 5.62 -7.60
C LEU A 490 8.72 6.30 -8.93
N LYS A 491 9.69 6.54 -9.81
CA LYS A 491 9.45 7.10 -11.15
C LYS A 491 8.49 6.25 -11.97
N ARG A 492 8.66 4.92 -11.98
CA ARG A 492 7.73 4.00 -12.65
C ARG A 492 6.31 4.10 -12.08
N LYS A 493 6.17 4.25 -10.76
CA LYS A 493 4.85 4.37 -10.10
C LYS A 493 4.18 5.72 -10.30
N LEU A 494 4.95 6.79 -10.46
CA LEU A 494 4.45 8.13 -10.75
C LEU A 494 4.22 8.37 -12.26
N GLY A 495 4.80 7.53 -13.12
CA GLY A 495 4.68 7.64 -14.57
C GLY A 495 3.26 7.32 -15.07
N PRO A 496 2.83 7.92 -16.20
CA PRO A 496 1.52 7.65 -16.80
C PRO A 496 1.40 6.24 -17.40
N LEU A 497 2.54 5.58 -17.65
CA LEU A 497 2.63 4.21 -18.15
C LEU A 497 2.88 3.27 -16.97
N ARG A 498 1.81 2.66 -16.46
CA ARG A 498 1.95 1.42 -15.70
C ARG A 498 2.30 0.35 -16.74
N GLU A 499 3.58 0.00 -16.85
CA GLU A 499 3.97 -1.21 -17.57
C GLU A 499 3.46 -2.40 -16.77
N ASP A 500 2.31 -2.94 -17.20
CA ASP A 500 1.64 -4.13 -16.66
C ASP A 500 2.31 -5.42 -17.14
#